data_AF-A0A4U6LX55-F1
#
_entry.id   AF-A0A4U6LX55-F1
#
_cell.length_a   1.000
_cell.length_b   1.000
_cell.length_c   1.000
_cell.angle_alpha   90.00
_cell.angle_beta   90.00
_cell.angle_gamma   90.00
#
_symmetry.space_group_name_H-M   'P 1'
#
loop_
_entity.id
_entity.type
_entity.pdbx_description
1 polymer ?
#
loop_
_entity_poly.entity_id
_entity_poly.type
_entity_poly.pdbx_seq_one_letter_code
_entity_poly.pdbx_strand_id
1 'polypeptide(L)'
;SVSLRMDGMRWARPYRSDTQQGPTPRKVTDVVQTGQQIWVRQVGDAWWLAQVPDVNSALVSINPQNGAVLALVGGFDFNQSKFNRA
;
A
#
# COMPACT_ATOMS: atom_id res chain seq x y z
N SER A 1 -8.80 -19.59 8.41
CA SER A 1 -7.36 -19.51 8.08
C SER A 1 -7.19 -18.58 6.88
N VAL A 2 -6.09 -17.83 6.81
CA VAL A 2 -5.77 -16.97 5.66
C VAL A 2 -4.93 -17.79 4.68
N SER A 3 -5.33 -17.85 3.41
CA SER A 3 -4.56 -18.49 2.34
C SER A 3 -4.10 -17.44 1.34
N LEU A 4 -2.79 -17.23 1.28
CA LEU A 4 -2.17 -16.30 0.34
C LEU A 4 -1.61 -17.09 -0.84
N ARG A 5 -2.14 -16.85 -2.05
CA ARG A 5 -1.70 -17.50 -3.29
C ARG A 5 -0.70 -16.64 -4.04
N MET A 6 0.13 -17.26 -4.89
CA MET A 6 1.20 -16.58 -5.62
C MET A 6 0.69 -15.38 -6.42
N ASP A 7 -0.51 -15.46 -6.98
CA ASP A 7 -1.10 -14.36 -7.76
C ASP A 7 -1.31 -13.08 -6.93
N GLY A 8 -1.60 -13.22 -5.63
CA GLY A 8 -1.69 -12.11 -4.68
C GLY A 8 -0.33 -11.54 -4.22
N MET A 9 0.79 -12.11 -4.69
CA MET A 9 2.16 -11.73 -4.32
C MET A 9 3.06 -11.40 -5.52
N ARG A 10 2.64 -11.72 -6.76
CA ARG A 10 3.44 -11.47 -7.99
C ARG A 10 3.90 -10.02 -8.15
N TRP A 11 3.15 -9.08 -7.58
CA TRP A 11 3.46 -7.65 -7.63
C TRP A 11 4.67 -7.26 -6.77
N ALA A 12 5.01 -8.04 -5.74
CA ALA A 12 6.00 -7.71 -4.72
C ALA A 12 7.44 -7.99 -5.20
N ARG A 13 7.83 -7.31 -6.27
CA ARG A 13 9.22 -7.29 -6.75
C ARG A 13 10.10 -6.63 -5.69
N PRO A 14 11.32 -7.15 -5.42
CA PRO A 14 12.24 -6.51 -4.51
C PRO A 14 12.53 -5.07 -4.96
N TYR A 15 12.35 -4.11 -4.05
CA TYR A 15 12.77 -2.73 -4.27
C TYR A 15 14.30 -2.67 -4.33
N ARG A 16 14.85 -1.95 -5.32
CA ARG A 16 16.29 -1.65 -5.41
C ARG A 16 16.55 -0.15 -5.33
N SER A 17 15.78 0.63 -6.10
CA SER A 17 15.78 2.10 -6.07
C SER A 17 14.47 2.63 -6.66
N ASP A 18 14.24 3.94 -6.57
CA ASP A 18 13.06 4.60 -7.15
C ASP A 18 12.93 4.43 -8.67
N THR A 19 14.03 4.11 -9.34
CA THR A 19 14.10 3.89 -10.79
C THR A 19 14.28 2.43 -11.19
N GLN A 20 14.46 1.52 -10.22
CA GLN A 20 14.76 0.11 -10.51
C GLN A 20 14.03 -0.85 -9.57
N GLN A 21 13.36 -1.82 -10.18
CA GLN A 21 12.78 -2.98 -9.51
C GLN A 21 13.60 -4.24 -9.80
N GLY A 22 13.58 -5.18 -8.84
CA GLY A 22 14.13 -6.52 -9.01
C GLY A 22 13.31 -7.39 -9.97
N PRO A 23 13.75 -8.64 -10.21
CA PRO A 23 13.02 -9.59 -11.05
C PRO A 23 11.64 -9.93 -10.48
N THR A 24 10.74 -10.39 -11.35
CA THR A 24 9.42 -10.87 -10.90
C THR A 24 9.58 -12.11 -10.01
N PRO A 25 8.99 -12.12 -8.80
CA PRO A 25 9.01 -13.29 -7.93
C PRO A 25 8.41 -14.51 -8.62
N ARG A 26 9.02 -15.69 -8.42
CA ARG A 26 8.54 -16.96 -9.01
C ARG A 26 8.11 -17.96 -7.96
N LYS A 27 8.58 -17.80 -6.72
CA LYS A 27 8.23 -18.62 -5.57
C LYS A 27 7.72 -17.73 -4.44
N VAL A 28 6.89 -18.30 -3.58
CA VAL A 28 6.39 -17.61 -2.37
C VAL A 28 7.55 -17.16 -1.47
N THR A 29 8.59 -17.99 -1.37
CA THR A 29 9.79 -17.71 -0.58
C THR A 29 10.65 -16.58 -1.12
N ASP A 30 10.43 -16.14 -2.37
CA ASP A 30 11.10 -14.96 -2.93
C ASP A 30 10.51 -13.66 -2.34
N VAL A 31 9.31 -13.74 -1.75
CA VAL A 31 8.53 -12.59 -1.26
C VAL A 31 8.40 -12.58 0.26
N VAL A 32 8.13 -13.75 0.87
CA VAL A 32 7.90 -13.86 2.32
C VAL A 32 8.61 -15.08 2.91
N GLN A 33 8.96 -14.98 4.19
CA GLN A 33 9.56 -16.06 4.97
C GLN A 33 8.74 -16.37 6.22
N THR A 34 8.81 -17.62 6.67
CA THR A 34 8.15 -18.04 7.91
C THR A 34 8.63 -17.21 9.10
N GLY A 35 7.70 -16.73 9.93
CA GLY A 35 7.99 -15.89 11.09
C GLY A 35 7.95 -14.39 10.82
N GLN A 36 7.81 -13.95 9.56
CA GLN A 36 7.62 -12.54 9.24
C GLN A 36 6.20 -12.08 9.57
N GLN A 37 6.08 -10.90 10.19
CA GLN A 37 4.82 -10.18 10.28
C GLN A 37 4.57 -9.45 8.97
N ILE A 38 3.42 -9.72 8.34
CA ILE A 38 3.05 -9.17 7.04
C ILE A 38 1.66 -8.54 7.10
N TRP A 39 1.39 -7.64 6.17
CA TRP A 39 0.06 -7.09 5.95
C TRP A 39 -0.62 -7.81 4.80
N VAL A 40 -1.91 -8.09 4.96
CA VAL A 40 -2.74 -8.67 3.91
C VAL A 40 -4.02 -7.86 3.77
N ARG A 41 -4.56 -7.82 2.56
CA ARG A 41 -5.86 -7.22 2.27
C ARG A 41 -6.73 -8.19 1.50
N GLN A 42 -8.03 -8.09 1.72
CA GLN A 42 -9.01 -8.90 1.01
C GLN A 42 -9.41 -8.19 -0.30
N VAL A 43 -9.37 -8.92 -1.41
CA VAL A 43 -9.78 -8.46 -2.74
C VAL A 43 -10.76 -9.49 -3.30
N GLY A 44 -12.06 -9.19 -3.18
CA GLY A 44 -13.12 -10.17 -3.39
C GLY A 44 -13.00 -11.32 -2.39
N ASP A 45 -12.93 -12.55 -2.89
CA ASP A 45 -12.77 -13.75 -2.05
C ASP A 45 -11.30 -14.19 -1.87
N ALA A 46 -10.34 -13.41 -2.39
CA ALA A 46 -8.92 -13.74 -2.33
C ALA A 46 -8.14 -12.78 -1.40
N TRP A 47 -7.12 -13.33 -0.73
CA TRP A 47 -6.16 -12.54 0.04
C TRP A 47 -4.99 -12.12 -0.83
N TRP A 48 -4.56 -10.87 -0.67
CA TRP A 48 -3.43 -10.27 -1.38
C TRP A 48 -2.41 -9.74 -0.37
N LEU A 49 -1.13 -9.85 -0.71
CA LEU A 49 -0.06 -9.23 0.07
C LEU A 49 -0.24 -7.71 -0.03
N ALA A 50 -0.09 -7.04 1.10
CA ALA A 50 -0.11 -5.59 1.18
C ALA A 50 1.21 -5.10 1.78
N GLN A 51 1.61 -3.90 1.37
CA GLN A 51 2.69 -3.15 1.98
C GLN A 51 2.14 -1.80 2.39
N VAL A 52 2.43 -1.40 3.62
CA VAL A 52 2.18 -0.02 4.03
C VAL A 52 3.17 0.85 3.27
N PRO A 53 2.74 1.81 2.44
CA PRO A 53 3.64 2.68 1.71
C PRO A 53 4.51 3.51 2.67
N ASP A 54 5.79 3.61 2.39
CA ASP A 54 6.69 4.55 3.08
C ASP A 54 6.46 6.00 2.62
N VAL A 55 5.89 6.18 1.42
CA VAL A 55 5.57 7.48 0.84
C VAL A 55 4.18 7.96 1.28
N ASN A 56 4.11 9.23 1.69
CA ASN A 56 2.86 9.88 2.07
C ASN A 56 2.26 10.65 0.88
N SER A 57 0.93 10.68 0.76
CA SER A 57 0.19 11.48 -0.23
C SER A 57 -0.87 12.33 0.48
N ALA A 58 -1.08 13.54 0.00
CA ALA A 58 -2.16 14.43 0.45
C ALA A 58 -2.99 14.87 -0.76
N LEU A 59 -4.32 14.89 -0.60
CA LEU A 59 -5.26 15.35 -1.62
C LEU A 59 -6.22 16.37 -0.99
N VAL A 60 -6.31 17.54 -1.62
CA VAL A 60 -7.26 18.59 -1.24
C VAL A 60 -8.16 18.87 -2.43
N SER A 61 -9.47 18.82 -2.22
CA SER A 61 -10.48 19.25 -3.19
C SER A 61 -11.21 20.48 -2.67
N ILE A 62 -11.25 21.53 -3.50
CA ILE A 62 -11.87 22.83 -3.19
C ILE A 62 -12.95 23.17 -4.22
N ASN A 63 -14.01 23.81 -3.76
CA ASN A 63 -15.03 24.42 -4.61
C ASN A 63 -14.49 25.77 -5.14
N PRO A 64 -14.29 25.94 -6.46
CA PRO A 64 -13.72 27.16 -7.01
C PRO A 64 -14.65 28.37 -6.95
N GLN A 65 -15.94 28.19 -6.67
CA GLN A 65 -16.92 29.29 -6.62
C GLN A 65 -16.95 30.01 -5.27
N ASN A 66 -16.55 29.34 -4.18
CA ASN A 66 -16.62 29.89 -2.83
C ASN A 66 -15.47 29.48 -1.90
N GLY A 67 -14.49 28.73 -2.39
CA GLY A 67 -13.31 28.29 -1.62
C GLY A 67 -13.58 27.20 -0.58
N ALA A 68 -14.78 26.60 -0.55
CA ALA A 68 -15.09 25.55 0.42
C ALA A 68 -14.30 24.26 0.14
N VAL A 69 -13.69 23.67 1.17
CA VAL A 69 -13.05 22.35 1.08
C VAL A 69 -14.14 21.28 1.00
N LEU A 70 -14.17 20.53 -0.11
CA LEU A 70 -15.16 19.47 -0.36
C LEU A 70 -14.68 18.10 0.14
N ALA A 71 -13.37 17.87 0.13
CA ALA A 71 -12.73 16.69 0.71
C ALA A 71 -11.25 16.99 1.03
N LEU A 72 -10.79 16.54 2.20
CA LEU A 72 -9.40 16.68 2.65
C LEU A 72 -8.88 15.30 3.11
N VAL A 73 -7.82 14.82 2.47
CA VAL A 73 -7.08 13.62 2.88
C VAL A 73 -5.64 14.03 3.15
N GLY A 74 -5.25 14.11 4.42
CA GLY A 74 -3.95 14.63 4.88
C GLY A 74 -2.80 13.62 4.91
N GLY A 75 -3.03 12.36 4.50
CA GLY A 75 -2.07 11.26 4.54
C GLY A 75 -2.69 9.93 4.12
N PHE A 76 -1.85 8.90 3.92
CA PHE A 76 -2.27 7.54 3.53
C PHE A 76 -3.14 6.85 4.59
N ASP A 77 -2.89 7.09 5.88
CA ASP A 77 -3.69 6.61 7.00
C ASP A 77 -3.63 7.58 8.20
N PHE A 78 -4.79 8.04 8.69
CA PHE A 78 -4.90 8.95 9.84
C PHE A 78 -4.53 8.27 11.18
N ASN A 79 -4.64 6.94 11.27
CA ASN A 79 -4.22 6.18 12.45
C ASN A 79 -2.71 5.96 12.51
N GLN A 80 -2.00 6.10 11.39
CA GLN A 80 -0.55 5.92 11.33
C GLN A 80 0.22 7.21 11.60
N SER A 81 -0.36 8.37 11.28
CA SER A 81 0.21 9.68 11.60
C SER A 81 -0.89 10.73 11.77
N LYS A 82 -1.00 11.30 12.97
CA LYS A 82 -1.90 12.43 13.27
C LYS A 82 -1.37 13.79 12.79
N PHE A 83 -0.28 13.80 12.02
CA PHE A 83 0.37 15.02 11.58
C PHE A 83 -0.30 15.56 10.32
N ASN A 84 -1.12 16.59 10.48
CA ASN A 84 -1.78 17.29 9.39
C ASN A 84 -0.73 18.01 8.53
N ARG A 85 -0.59 17.63 7.26
CA ARG A 85 0.31 18.28 6.28
C ARG A 85 -0.46 19.13 5.24
N ALA A 86 -1.73 19.43 5.49
CA ALA A 86 -2.49 20.39 4.70
C ALA A 86 -1.98 21.83 4.93
#